data_AF-K7YS69-F1
#
_entry.id   AF-K7YS69-F1
#
_cell.length_a   1.000
_cell.length_b   1.000
_cell.length_c   1.000
_cell.angle_alpha   90.00
_cell.angle_beta   90.00
_cell.angle_gamma   90.00
#
_symmetry.space_group_name_H-M   'P 1'
#
loop_
_entity.id
_entity.type
_entity.pdbx_description
1 polymer ?
#
loop_
_entity_poly.entity_id
_entity_poly.type
_entity_poly.pdbx_seq_one_letter_code
_entity_poly.pdbx_strand_id
1 'polypeptide(L)'
;MGKVLDITPRLRAQNSLEIKEIEVRAEVLDITEARQEILSRDRRDVKRTILTEFVGAFVVLPEKGLLKAALYDISENGLAFDLELAEGGFVTGDEVAMRVYLNHSTYFPFTITVSNSRAIEDEGVVRHGAGFVKGTMNDVALHHFVKFIENVSASLKTDSGDVLVSHIS
;
A
#
# COMPACT_ATOMS: atom_id res chain seq x y z
N MET A 1 -38.48 11.25 -79.51
CA MET A 1 -37.37 12.03 -78.93
C MET A 1 -37.54 12.05 -77.42
N GLY A 2 -36.78 11.25 -76.68
CA GLY A 2 -36.89 11.15 -75.22
C GLY A 2 -36.12 12.30 -74.55
N LYS A 3 -36.78 13.04 -73.65
CA LYS A 3 -36.14 14.03 -72.78
C LYS A 3 -35.33 13.29 -71.72
N VAL A 4 -34.00 13.35 -71.83
CA VAL A 4 -33.09 12.89 -70.77
C VAL A 4 -33.04 14.00 -69.71
N LEU A 5 -33.45 13.66 -68.49
CA LEU A 5 -33.32 14.53 -67.32
C LEU A 5 -31.89 14.45 -66.79
N ASP A 6 -31.14 15.54 -66.93
CA ASP A 6 -29.80 15.67 -66.35
C ASP A 6 -29.90 15.98 -64.85
N ILE A 7 -29.58 14.98 -64.03
CA ILE A 7 -29.64 15.00 -62.55
C ILE A 7 -28.30 15.43 -61.91
N THR A 8 -27.28 15.70 -62.71
CA THR A 8 -25.95 16.12 -62.27
C THR A 8 -25.92 17.40 -61.41
N PRO A 9 -26.78 18.43 -61.61
CA PRO A 9 -26.72 19.65 -60.78
C PRO A 9 -27.31 19.47 -59.37
N ARG A 10 -28.17 18.45 -59.14
CA ARG A 10 -28.78 18.23 -57.81
C ARG A 10 -27.84 17.52 -56.82
N LEU A 11 -26.91 16.70 -57.31
CA LEU A 11 -25.93 16.01 -56.47
C LEU A 11 -24.87 16.95 -55.87
N ARG A 12 -24.55 18.08 -56.53
CA ARG A 12 -23.58 19.05 -55.98
C ARG A 12 -24.15 19.95 -54.89
N ALA A 13 -25.48 20.12 -54.81
CA ALA A 13 -26.10 20.99 -53.81
C ALA A 13 -26.17 20.35 -52.41
N GLN A 14 -26.23 19.02 -52.31
CA GLN A 14 -26.34 18.31 -51.02
C GLN A 14 -25.01 18.14 -50.25
N ASN A 15 -23.86 18.37 -50.88
CA ASN A 15 -22.54 18.24 -50.24
C ASN A 15 -21.98 19.56 -49.66
N SER A 16 -22.80 20.61 -49.58
CA SER A 16 -22.43 21.89 -48.96
C SER A 16 -23.01 22.05 -47.56
N LEU A 17 -23.10 20.96 -46.79
CA LEU A 17 -23.25 21.07 -45.35
C LEU A 17 -21.93 21.59 -44.80
N GLU A 18 -21.89 22.88 -44.46
CA GLU A 18 -20.82 23.50 -43.69
C GLU A 18 -20.56 22.63 -42.45
N ILE A 19 -19.45 21.88 -42.48
CA ILE A 19 -18.90 21.23 -41.30
C ILE A 19 -18.43 22.38 -40.42
N LYS A 20 -19.30 22.87 -39.53
CA LYS A 20 -18.84 23.67 -38.39
C LYS A 20 -17.93 22.76 -37.60
N GLU A 21 -16.62 22.98 -37.72
CA GLU A 21 -15.64 22.48 -36.77
C GLU A 21 -16.02 23.05 -35.39
N ILE A 22 -16.74 22.25 -34.62
CA ILE A 22 -16.88 22.50 -33.19
C ILE A 22 -15.50 22.16 -32.62
N GLU A 23 -14.67 23.19 -32.43
CA GLU A 23 -13.42 23.09 -31.69
C GLU A 23 -13.80 22.81 -30.22
N VAL A 24 -14.17 21.55 -29.92
CA VAL A 24 -14.32 21.07 -28.56
C VAL A 24 -12.91 21.02 -27.99
N ARG A 25 -12.48 22.13 -27.39
CA ARG A 25 -11.29 22.14 -26.54
C ARG A 25 -11.60 21.24 -25.35
N ALA A 26 -11.22 19.97 -25.47
CA ALA A 26 -11.19 19.07 -24.35
C ALA A 26 -10.21 19.67 -23.33
N GLU A 27 -10.73 20.14 -22.21
CA GLU A 27 -9.92 20.61 -21.10
C GLU A 27 -9.12 19.40 -20.59
N VAL A 28 -7.83 19.35 -20.95
CA VAL A 28 -6.93 18.30 -20.51
C VAL A 28 -6.67 18.51 -19.03
N LEU A 29 -7.46 17.85 -18.19
CA LEU A 29 -7.28 17.89 -16.75
C LEU A 29 -6.00 17.12 -16.41
N ASP A 30 -5.04 17.77 -15.77
CA ASP A 30 -3.81 17.13 -15.32
C ASP A 30 -4.09 16.22 -14.12
N ILE A 31 -4.44 14.97 -14.40
CA ILE A 31 -4.72 13.93 -13.40
C ILE A 31 -3.45 13.28 -12.86
N THR A 32 -2.26 13.78 -13.20
CA THR A 32 -0.98 13.17 -12.81
C THR A 32 -0.82 13.15 -11.29
N GLU A 33 -1.20 14.22 -10.61
CA GLU A 33 -1.11 14.34 -9.15
C GLU A 33 -2.09 13.39 -8.44
N ALA A 34 -3.35 13.37 -8.86
CA ALA A 34 -4.36 12.44 -8.34
C ALA A 34 -3.95 10.97 -8.55
N ARG A 35 -3.33 10.65 -9.69
CA ARG A 35 -2.82 9.31 -9.98
C ARG A 35 -1.65 8.93 -9.06
N GLN A 36 -0.72 9.86 -8.80
CA GLN A 36 0.38 9.64 -7.86
C GLN A 36 -0.12 9.40 -6.43
N GLU A 37 -1.16 10.13 -6.02
CA GLU A 37 -1.78 9.96 -4.70
C GLU A 37 -2.43 8.57 -4.56
N ILE A 38 -3.22 8.14 -5.55
CA ILE A 38 -3.82 6.80 -5.58
C ILE A 38 -2.74 5.71 -5.51
N LEU A 39 -1.69 5.82 -6.35
CA LEU A 39 -0.56 4.88 -6.33
C LEU A 39 0.19 4.88 -4.99
N SER A 40 0.26 6.02 -4.29
CA SER A 40 0.88 6.10 -2.96
C SER A 40 0.05 5.41 -1.88
N ARG A 41 -1.27 5.45 -2.01
CA ARG A 41 -2.21 4.81 -1.08
C ARG A 41 -2.18 3.30 -1.26
N ASP A 42 -2.29 2.84 -2.50
CA ASP A 42 -2.24 1.41 -2.83
C ASP A 42 -0.92 0.78 -2.36
N ARG A 43 0.22 1.47 -2.56
CA ARG A 43 1.52 1.01 -2.04
C ARG A 43 1.54 0.86 -0.51
N ARG A 44 0.89 1.76 0.22
CA ARG A 44 0.79 1.69 1.70
C ARG A 44 -0.09 0.53 2.13
N ASP A 45 -1.23 0.35 1.48
CA ASP A 45 -2.18 -0.71 1.82
C ASP A 45 -1.55 -2.10 1.60
N VAL A 46 -0.89 -2.29 0.46
CA VAL A 46 -0.16 -3.51 0.10
C VAL A 46 0.98 -3.81 1.09
N LYS A 47 1.76 -2.80 1.48
CA LYS A 47 2.84 -2.95 2.47
C LYS A 47 2.28 -3.43 3.81
N ARG A 48 1.17 -2.86 4.27
CA ARG A 48 0.50 -3.29 5.51
C ARG A 48 0.00 -4.72 5.43
N THR A 49 -0.60 -5.12 4.30
CA THR A 49 -1.08 -6.49 4.14
C THR A 49 0.04 -7.51 4.26
N ILE A 50 1.20 -7.32 3.61
CA ILE A 50 2.36 -8.23 3.79
C ILE A 50 2.79 -8.28 5.24
N LEU A 51 2.92 -7.13 5.88
CA LEU A 51 3.42 -7.05 7.25
C LEU A 51 2.47 -7.72 8.24
N THR A 52 1.18 -7.74 7.95
CA THR A 52 0.16 -8.36 8.80
C THR A 52 -0.02 -9.85 8.50
N GLU A 53 0.09 -10.26 7.24
CA GLU A 53 -0.20 -11.65 6.80
C GLU A 53 1.05 -12.52 6.62
N PHE A 54 2.18 -11.96 6.19
CA PHE A 54 3.39 -12.72 5.83
C PHE A 54 4.41 -12.80 6.97
N VAL A 55 4.47 -11.78 7.84
CA VAL A 55 5.47 -11.68 8.90
C VAL A 55 4.78 -11.51 10.26
N GLY A 56 4.65 -12.62 11.00
CA GLY A 56 4.26 -12.54 12.41
C GLY A 56 5.39 -11.90 13.22
N ALA A 57 5.22 -10.63 13.60
CA ALA A 57 6.10 -9.94 14.53
C ALA A 57 5.63 -10.19 15.97
N PHE A 58 6.59 -10.47 16.86
CA PHE A 58 6.31 -10.67 18.27
C PHE A 58 7.25 -9.80 19.08
N VAL A 59 6.75 -9.32 20.21
CA VAL A 59 7.46 -8.42 21.11
C VAL A 59 7.54 -9.09 22.48
N VAL A 60 8.69 -8.99 23.13
CA VAL A 60 8.86 -9.49 24.49
C VAL A 60 8.58 -8.37 25.49
N LEU A 61 7.58 -8.55 26.35
CA LEU A 61 7.34 -7.74 27.54
C LEU A 61 8.03 -8.37 28.75
N PRO A 62 8.75 -7.57 29.56
CA PRO A 62 9.39 -8.05 30.80
C PRO A 62 8.43 -8.73 31.78
N GLU A 63 7.16 -8.29 31.85
CA GLU A 63 6.19 -8.80 32.83
C GLU A 63 5.16 -9.80 32.24
N LYS A 64 4.89 -9.72 30.93
CA LYS A 64 3.83 -10.50 30.25
C LYS A 64 4.37 -11.58 29.31
N GLY A 65 5.69 -11.64 29.10
CA GLY A 65 6.30 -12.60 28.19
C GLY A 65 6.14 -12.19 26.72
N LEU A 66 5.94 -13.16 25.84
CA LEU A 66 5.89 -12.92 24.39
C LEU A 66 4.49 -12.51 23.96
N LEU A 67 4.32 -11.27 23.50
CA LEU A 67 3.09 -10.76 22.92
C LEU A 67 3.17 -10.72 21.40
N LYS A 68 2.04 -10.99 20.75
CA LYS A 68 1.89 -10.78 19.31
C LYS A 68 1.81 -9.28 19.04
N ALA A 69 2.58 -8.79 18.10
CA ALA A 69 2.52 -7.41 17.63
C ALA A 69 2.20 -7.39 16.14
N ALA A 70 1.30 -6.50 15.72
CA ALA A 70 1.06 -6.28 14.31
C ALA A 70 2.07 -5.25 13.79
N LEU A 71 2.90 -5.63 12.82
CA LEU A 71 3.85 -4.71 12.23
C LEU A 71 3.09 -3.80 11.23
N TYR A 72 3.05 -2.50 11.51
CA TYR A 72 2.28 -1.53 10.73
C TYR A 72 3.11 -0.89 9.61
N ASP A 73 4.37 -0.58 9.89
CA ASP A 73 5.32 -0.04 8.92
C ASP A 73 6.75 -0.45 9.27
N ILE A 74 7.63 -0.51 8.27
CA ILE A 74 9.04 -0.79 8.44
C ILE A 74 9.87 -0.03 7.41
N SER A 75 10.97 0.56 7.84
CA SER A 75 11.93 1.30 7.01
C SER A 75 13.33 1.13 7.59
N GLU A 76 14.38 1.59 6.91
CA GLU A 76 15.75 1.55 7.44
C GLU A 76 15.91 2.28 8.78
N ASN A 77 15.10 3.30 9.02
CA ASN A 77 15.22 4.16 10.20
C ASN A 77 14.48 3.59 11.41
N GLY A 78 13.56 2.65 11.20
CA GLY A 78 12.71 2.14 12.25
C GLY A 78 11.43 1.51 11.73
N LEU A 79 10.54 1.20 12.67
CA LEU A 79 9.28 0.52 12.41
C LEU A 79 8.14 1.11 13.24
N ALA A 80 6.93 0.81 12.84
CA ALA A 80 5.73 1.04 13.62
C ALA A 80 5.04 -0.29 13.89
N PHE A 81 4.58 -0.51 15.12
CA PHE A 81 3.87 -1.73 15.49
C PHE A 81 2.70 -1.44 16.43
N ASP A 82 1.68 -2.28 16.34
CA ASP A 82 0.46 -2.17 17.12
C ASP A 82 0.38 -3.32 18.13
N LEU A 83 -0.08 -2.98 19.33
CA LEU A 83 -0.46 -3.92 20.38
C LEU A 83 -1.94 -3.73 20.71
N GLU A 84 -2.61 -4.80 21.14
CA GLU A 84 -3.99 -4.68 21.63
C GLU A 84 -4.07 -3.77 22.86
N LEU A 85 -5.08 -2.90 22.91
CA LEU A 85 -5.24 -1.93 24.00
C LEU A 85 -5.31 -2.61 25.38
N ALA A 86 -5.90 -3.81 25.44
CA ALA A 86 -5.98 -4.62 26.65
C ALA A 86 -4.61 -5.09 27.17
N GLU A 87 -3.63 -5.22 26.27
CA GLU A 87 -2.28 -5.63 26.63
C GLU A 87 -1.41 -4.47 27.14
N GLY A 88 -1.87 -3.24 26.94
CA GLY A 88 -1.13 -2.03 27.29
C GLY A 88 -0.17 -1.60 26.18
N GLY A 89 0.87 -0.87 26.55
CA GLY A 89 1.84 -0.35 25.60
C GLY A 89 3.16 0.01 26.27
N PHE A 90 4.12 0.38 25.44
CA PHE A 90 5.43 0.86 25.86
C PHE A 90 5.46 2.38 25.95
N VAL A 91 6.35 2.89 26.78
CA VAL A 91 6.60 4.33 26.90
C VAL A 91 7.81 4.73 26.06
N THR A 92 7.85 6.01 25.68
CA THR A 92 9.00 6.55 24.94
C THR A 92 10.29 6.36 25.73
N GLY A 93 11.31 5.84 25.07
CA GLY A 93 12.61 5.51 25.65
C GLY A 93 12.80 4.04 26.00
N ASP A 94 11.72 3.24 26.01
CA ASP A 94 11.83 1.81 26.29
C ASP A 94 12.64 1.09 25.21
N GLU A 95 13.61 0.30 25.65
CA GLU A 95 14.28 -0.68 24.80
C GLU A 95 13.52 -2.01 24.85
N VAL A 96 13.12 -2.46 23.67
CA VAL A 96 12.20 -3.57 23.51
C VAL A 96 12.84 -4.63 22.62
N ALA A 97 12.88 -5.86 23.11
CA ALA A 97 13.34 -7.00 22.31
C ALA A 97 12.22 -7.51 21.41
N MET A 98 12.46 -7.47 20.10
CA MET A 98 11.57 -8.00 19.08
C MET A 98 12.05 -9.35 18.55
N ARG A 99 11.09 -10.17 18.13
CA ARG A 99 11.32 -11.47 17.49
C ARG A 99 10.44 -11.59 16.27
N VAL A 100 11.04 -11.81 15.12
CA VAL A 100 10.33 -12.15 13.88
C VAL A 100 10.49 -13.64 13.63
N TYR A 101 9.40 -14.40 13.67
CA TYR A 101 9.46 -15.84 13.48
C TYR A 101 9.52 -16.17 11.99
N LEU A 102 10.53 -16.94 11.57
CA LEU A 102 10.71 -17.40 10.19
C LEU A 102 10.05 -18.77 9.97
N ASN A 103 9.89 -19.54 11.05
CA ASN A 103 9.11 -20.76 11.11
C ASN A 103 8.65 -21.00 12.57
N HIS A 104 8.06 -22.17 12.84
CA HIS A 104 7.51 -22.52 14.17
C HIS A 104 8.55 -22.60 15.31
N SER A 105 9.83 -22.75 15.00
CA SER A 105 10.89 -22.97 16.01
C SER A 105 12.06 -21.98 15.92
N THR A 106 12.19 -21.20 14.85
CA THR A 106 13.27 -20.24 14.65
C THR A 106 12.76 -18.82 14.43
N TYR A 107 13.42 -17.87 15.10
CA TYR A 107 13.12 -16.45 15.00
C TYR A 107 14.39 -15.61 14.80
N PHE A 108 14.21 -14.46 14.18
CA PHE A 108 15.21 -13.42 14.00
C PHE A 108 15.02 -12.33 15.07
N PRO A 109 15.95 -12.20 16.05
CA PRO A 109 15.84 -11.19 17.09
C PRO A 109 16.52 -9.86 16.72
N PHE A 110 15.94 -8.77 17.19
CA PHE A 110 16.55 -7.44 17.19
C PHE A 110 15.95 -6.57 18.29
N THR A 111 16.63 -5.48 18.64
CA THR A 111 16.17 -4.55 19.67
C THR A 111 15.75 -3.22 19.04
N ILE A 112 14.66 -2.67 19.53
CA ILE A 112 14.13 -1.36 19.13
C ILE A 112 14.06 -0.43 20.33
N THR A 113 14.09 0.87 20.08
CA THR A 113 13.82 1.90 21.09
C THR A 113 12.55 2.64 20.72
N VAL A 114 11.58 2.65 21.62
CA VAL A 114 10.28 3.30 21.39
C VAL A 114 10.48 4.82 21.36
N SER A 115 10.08 5.46 20.27
CA SER A 115 10.17 6.90 20.08
C SER A 115 8.84 7.60 20.34
N ASN A 116 7.72 6.96 20.03
CA ASN A 116 6.38 7.45 20.35
C ASN A 116 5.40 6.30 20.59
N SER A 117 4.32 6.62 21.30
CA SER A 117 3.21 5.72 21.55
C SER A 117 1.89 6.51 21.53
N ARG A 118 0.87 5.94 20.87
CA ARG A 118 -0.47 6.54 20.74
C ARG A 118 -1.53 5.45 20.83
N ALA A 119 -2.51 5.65 21.71
CA ALA A 119 -3.73 4.87 21.69
C ALA A 119 -4.63 5.30 20.51
N ILE A 120 -5.14 4.33 19.77
CA ILE A 120 -6.13 4.50 18.71
C ILE A 120 -7.37 3.74 19.15
N GLU A 121 -8.24 4.43 19.88
CA GLU A 121 -9.43 3.83 20.53
C GLU A 121 -10.37 3.18 19.50
N ASP A 122 -10.55 3.81 18.34
CA ASP A 122 -11.40 3.30 17.25
C ASP A 122 -10.92 1.95 16.69
N GLU A 123 -9.61 1.71 16.71
CA GLU A 123 -8.98 0.46 16.25
C GLU A 123 -8.74 -0.52 17.41
N GLY A 124 -8.94 -0.10 18.66
CA GLY A 124 -8.68 -0.93 19.85
C GLY A 124 -7.20 -1.29 20.05
N VAL A 125 -6.28 -0.47 19.57
CA VAL A 125 -4.83 -0.72 19.61
C VAL A 125 -4.01 0.44 20.16
N VAL A 126 -2.82 0.14 20.67
CA VAL A 126 -1.76 1.12 20.93
C VAL A 126 -0.71 1.01 19.83
N ARG A 127 -0.55 2.08 19.05
CA ARG A 127 0.44 2.18 17.99
C ARG A 127 1.72 2.80 18.53
N HIS A 128 2.84 2.12 18.27
CA HIS A 128 4.17 2.52 18.71
C HIS A 128 5.04 2.80 17.49
N GLY A 129 5.73 3.94 17.48
CA GLY A 129 6.85 4.19 16.59
C GLY A 129 8.15 3.87 17.31
N ALA A 130 9.07 3.18 16.65
CA ALA A 130 10.34 2.78 17.24
C ALA A 130 11.50 2.84 16.23
N GLY A 131 12.69 3.18 16.73
CA GLY A 131 13.94 3.13 15.98
C GLY A 131 14.73 1.87 16.27
N PHE A 132 15.55 1.41 15.33
CA PHE A 132 16.45 0.28 15.56
C PHE A 132 17.64 0.69 16.43
N VAL A 133 17.99 -0.15 17.40
CA VAL A 133 19.23 0.01 18.15
C VAL A 133 20.39 -0.38 17.23
N LYS A 134 21.32 0.55 16.99
CA LYS A 134 22.49 0.35 16.13
C LYS A 134 23.66 -0.27 16.92
N GLY A 135 24.59 -0.89 16.20
CA GLY A 135 25.78 -1.51 16.76
C GLY A 135 25.56 -2.94 17.25
N THR A 136 24.44 -3.57 16.88
CA THR A 136 24.18 -4.97 17.22
C THR A 136 24.80 -5.90 16.17
N MET A 137 25.05 -7.15 16.55
CA MET A 137 25.55 -8.17 15.60
C MET A 137 24.61 -8.40 14.41
N ASN A 138 23.34 -8.03 14.55
CA ASN A 138 22.29 -8.32 13.57
C ASN A 138 22.00 -7.12 12.64
N ASP A 139 22.72 -6.01 12.74
CA ASP A 139 22.44 -4.79 11.95
C ASP A 139 22.43 -5.06 10.44
N VAL A 140 23.38 -5.84 9.94
CA VAL A 140 23.47 -6.20 8.50
C VAL A 140 22.28 -7.05 8.07
N ALA A 141 21.92 -8.05 8.89
CA ALA A 141 20.80 -8.94 8.60
C ALA A 141 19.48 -8.17 8.65
N LEU A 142 19.33 -7.27 9.62
CA LEU A 142 18.16 -6.40 9.77
C LEU A 142 18.02 -5.46 8.58
N HIS A 143 19.11 -4.85 8.12
CA HIS A 143 19.11 -4.02 6.92
C HIS A 143 18.61 -4.79 5.68
N HIS A 144 19.13 -6.00 5.45
CA HIS A 144 18.69 -6.83 4.33
C HIS A 144 17.23 -7.29 4.49
N PHE A 145 16.81 -7.61 5.70
CA PHE A 145 15.43 -7.97 5.99
C PHE A 145 14.48 -6.80 5.67
N VAL A 146 14.79 -5.59 6.14
CA VAL A 146 14.02 -4.38 5.83
C VAL A 146 13.94 -4.15 4.32
N LYS A 147 15.08 -4.22 3.62
CA LYS A 147 15.13 -4.06 2.16
C LYS A 147 14.32 -5.10 1.41
N PHE A 148 14.34 -6.35 1.87
CA PHE A 148 13.52 -7.41 1.31
C PHE A 148 12.04 -7.07 1.43
N ILE A 149 11.57 -6.67 2.61
CA ILE A 149 10.17 -6.28 2.82
C ILE A 149 9.78 -5.08 1.96
N GLU A 150 10.62 -4.04 1.90
CA GLU A 150 10.37 -2.86 1.06
C GLU A 150 10.23 -3.24 -0.42
N ASN A 151 11.14 -4.07 -0.95
CA ASN A 151 11.16 -4.45 -2.35
C ASN A 151 10.01 -5.38 -2.74
N VAL A 152 9.67 -6.34 -1.87
CA VAL A 152 8.53 -7.24 -2.09
C VAL A 152 7.24 -6.42 -2.08
N SER A 153 7.07 -5.52 -1.11
CA SER A 153 5.90 -4.63 -1.03
C SER A 153 5.73 -3.74 -2.25
N ALA A 154 6.83 -3.27 -2.83
CA ALA A 154 6.79 -2.44 -4.04
C ALA A 154 6.40 -3.21 -5.31
N SER A 155 6.60 -4.53 -5.33
CA SER A 155 6.44 -5.38 -6.51
C SER A 155 5.19 -6.26 -6.47
N LEU A 156 4.40 -6.17 -5.40
CA LEU A 156 3.19 -6.93 -5.26
C LEU A 156 2.12 -6.50 -6.26
N LYS A 157 1.36 -7.51 -6.69
CA LYS A 157 0.17 -7.34 -7.54
C LYS A 157 -1.00 -7.92 -6.77
N THR A 158 -2.10 -7.18 -6.73
CA THR A 158 -3.36 -7.68 -6.21
C THR A 158 -3.94 -8.64 -7.23
N ASP A 159 -4.13 -9.90 -6.84
CA ASP A 159 -4.91 -10.86 -7.61
C ASP A 159 -6.35 -10.81 -7.10
N SER A 160 -7.27 -10.34 -7.95
CA SER A 160 -8.71 -10.33 -7.65
C SER A 160 -9.40 -11.64 -8.03
N GLY A 161 -8.64 -12.65 -8.49
CA GLY A 161 -9.16 -13.89 -9.04
C GLY A 161 -9.86 -13.69 -10.39
N ASP A 162 -10.19 -14.81 -11.04
CA ASP A 162 -11.02 -14.80 -12.24
C ASP A 162 -12.48 -14.51 -11.85
N VAL A 163 -12.90 -13.24 -11.98
CA VAL A 163 -14.32 -12.90 -11.90
C VAL A 163 -14.98 -13.37 -13.20
N LEU A 164 -15.50 -14.60 -13.20
CA LEU A 164 -16.45 -15.06 -14.20
C LEU A 164 -17.73 -14.23 -14.06
N VAL A 165 -17.79 -13.08 -14.76
CA VAL A 165 -19.03 -12.36 -14.99
C VAL A 165 -19.87 -13.23 -15.91
N SER A 166 -20.68 -14.09 -15.30
CA SER A 166 -21.71 -14.84 -16.00
C SER A 166 -22.79 -13.85 -16.41
N HIS A 167 -22.69 -13.35 -17.64
CA HIS A 167 -23.85 -12.76 -18.31
C HIS A 167 -24.86 -13.88 -18.62
N ILE A 168 -25.72 -14.16 -17.65
CA ILE A 168 -26.93 -14.97 -17.73
C ILE A 168 -27.97 -14.15 -16.96
N SER A 169 -29.06 -13.61 -17.51
CA SER A 169 -29.79 -13.77 -18.78
C SER A 169 -30.26 -12.42 -19.30
#